data_AF-A0A558D5V7-F1
#
_entry.id   AF-A0A558D5V7-F1
#
_cell.length_a   1.000
_cell.length_b   1.000
_cell.length_c   1.000
_cell.angle_alpha   90.00
_cell.angle_beta   90.00
_cell.angle_gamma   90.00
#
_symmetry.space_group_name_H-M   'P 1'
#
loop_
_entity.id
_entity.type
_entity.pdbx_description
1 polymer ?
#
loop_
_entity_poly.entity_id
_entity_poly.type
_entity_poly.pdbx_seq_one_letter_code
_entity_poly.pdbx_strand_id
1 'polypeptide(L)' 'MQKTSIDASVEAICIKGCREVRRDIQLMEDGKTPPELTHHTKQAQQLILEELKVIMSVYGDNCRI' A
#
# COMPACT_ATOMS: atom_id res chain seq x y z
N MET A 1 -8.01 11.90 17.08
CA MET A 1 -7.81 10.51 16.62
C MET A 1 -6.50 10.48 15.85
N GLN A 2 -5.45 9.86 16.39
CA GLN A 2 -4.14 9.79 15.71
C GLN A 2 -4.24 8.73 14.62
N LYS A 3 -4.47 9.16 13.36
CA LYS A 3 -4.23 8.28 12.22
C LYS A 3 -2.73 8.02 12.15
N THR A 4 -2.35 6.75 12.30
CA THR A 4 -0.97 6.31 12.20
C THR A 4 -0.39 6.68 10.84
N SER A 5 0.91 6.95 10.77
CA SER A 5 1.58 7.30 9.49
C SER A 5 1.39 6.24 8.40
N ILE A 6 1.10 5.00 8.81
CA ILE A 6 0.75 3.86 7.96
C ILE A 6 -0.60 4.11 7.26
N ASP A 7 -1.65 4.45 8.01
CA ASP A 7 -3.01 4.69 7.50
C ASP A 7 -3.02 5.85 6.50
N ALA A 8 -2.34 6.94 6.81
CA ALA A 8 -2.20 8.08 5.89
C ALA A 8 -1.46 7.70 4.59
N SER A 9 -0.45 6.82 4.67
CA SER A 9 0.27 6.35 3.48
C SER A 9 -0.59 5.41 2.64
N VAL A 10 -1.33 4.52 3.28
CA VAL A 10 -2.29 3.62 2.63
C VAL A 10 -3.38 4.41 1.93
N GLU A 11 -3.97 5.40 2.60
CA GLU A 11 -5.00 6.27 2.05
C GLU A 11 -4.45 7.03 0.84
N ALA A 12 -3.25 7.62 0.94
CA ALA A 12 -2.58 8.30 -0.17
C ALA A 12 -2.31 7.38 -1.36
N ILE A 13 -1.87 6.14 -1.15
CA ILE A 13 -1.65 5.15 -2.22
C ILE A 13 -3.00 4.74 -2.83
N CYS A 14 -4.05 4.60 -2.02
CA CYS A 14 -5.40 4.30 -2.48
C CYS A 14 -6.00 5.43 -3.34
N ILE A 15 -5.74 6.72 -3.07
CA ILE A 15 -6.29 7.82 -3.88
C ILE A 15 -5.73 7.83 -5.31
N LYS A 16 -4.50 7.33 -5.50
CA LYS A 16 -3.85 7.24 -6.82
C LYS A 16 -4.54 6.22 -7.73
N GLY A 17 -5.33 5.35 -7.14
CA GLY A 17 -6.14 4.35 -7.83
C GLY A 17 -5.54 2.96 -7.72
N CYS A 18 -6.41 1.95 -7.75
CA CYS A 18 -6.00 0.60 -7.38
C CYS A 18 -5.13 -0.13 -8.42
N ARG A 19 -4.83 0.49 -9.56
CA ARG A 19 -3.76 0.04 -10.47
C ARG A 19 -2.36 0.40 -9.93
N GLU A 20 -2.20 1.61 -9.39
CA GLU A 20 -0.94 2.03 -8.77
C GLU A 20 -0.69 1.24 -7.48
N VAL A 21 -1.71 1.13 -6.61
CA VAL A 21 -1.65 0.30 -5.39
C VAL A 21 -1.10 -1.11 -5.67
N ARG A 22 -1.66 -1.80 -6.68
CA ARG A 22 -1.18 -3.14 -7.05
C ARG A 22 0.25 -3.15 -7.55
N ARG A 23 0.67 -2.12 -8.27
CA ARG A 23 2.05 -1.99 -8.75
C ARG A 23 3.01 -1.77 -7.59
N ASP A 24 2.64 -0.95 -6.60
CA ASP A 24 3.43 -0.75 -5.38
C ASP A 24 3.53 -2.04 -4.54
N ILE A 25 2.43 -2.78 -4.38
CA ILE A 25 2.42 -4.11 -3.76
C ILE A 25 3.39 -5.05 -4.49
N GLN A 26 3.29 -5.15 -5.83
CA GLN A 26 4.19 -6.00 -6.61
C GLN A 26 5.66 -5.57 -6.51
N LEU A 27 5.95 -4.27 -6.52
CA LEU A 27 7.32 -3.76 -6.33
C LEU A 27 7.86 -4.19 -4.97
N MET A 28 7.07 -4.02 -3.90
CA MET A 28 7.46 -4.42 -2.55
C MET A 28 7.68 -5.94 -2.44
N GLU A 29 6.85 -6.75 -3.11
CA GLU A 29 7.03 -8.20 -3.18
C GLU A 29 8.28 -8.61 -3.97
N ASP A 30 8.66 -7.85 -4.98
CA ASP A 30 9.92 -8.00 -5.74
C ASP A 30 11.14 -7.52 -4.95
N GLY A 31 10.95 -7.05 -3.70
CA GLY A 31 12.01 -6.50 -2.86
C GLY A 31 12.40 -5.06 -3.22
N LYS A 32 11.60 -4.38 -4.04
CA LYS A 32 11.78 -2.97 -4.40
C LYS A 32 10.89 -2.07 -3.55
N THR A 33 11.47 -1.08 -2.91
CA THR A 33 10.72 -0.08 -2.16
C THR A 33 10.24 1.03 -3.09
N PRO A 34 8.94 1.32 -3.16
CA PRO A 34 8.45 2.45 -3.94
C PRO A 34 8.84 3.79 -3.27
N PRO A 35 8.94 4.88 -4.05
CA PRO A 35 9.42 6.17 -3.57
C PRO A 35 8.62 6.69 -2.35
N GLU A 36 7.33 6.41 -2.30
CA GLU A 36 6.43 6.85 -1.23
C GLU A 36 6.67 6.10 0.10
N LEU A 37 7.29 4.92 0.02
CA LEU A 37 7.61 4.08 1.16
C LEU A 37 9.08 4.14 1.58
N THR A 38 9.89 4.89 0.85
CA THR A 38 11.32 5.09 1.17
C THR A 38 11.55 5.76 2.52
N HIS A 39 10.57 6.54 2.99
CA HIS A 39 10.62 7.22 4.29
C HIS A 39 10.24 6.29 5.45
N HIS A 40 9.71 5.10 5.16
CA HIS A 40 9.32 4.09 6.14
C HIS A 40 10.43 3.07 6.36
N THR A 41 10.55 2.55 7.58
CA THR A 41 11.47 1.45 7.89
C THR A 41 11.01 0.16 7.20
N LYS A 42 11.91 -0.80 6.97
CA LYS A 42 11.54 -2.10 6.36
C LYS A 42 10.37 -2.80 7.07
N GLN A 43 10.30 -2.65 8.39
CA GLN A 43 9.22 -3.23 9.20
C GLN A 43 7.89 -2.49 8.97
N ALA A 44 7.91 -1.16 8.87
CA ALA A 44 6.74 -0.38 8.50
C ALA A 44 6.29 -0.64 7.06
N GLN A 45 7.23 -0.82 6.12
CA GLN A 45 6.94 -1.19 4.73
C GLN A 45 6.22 -2.54 4.65
N GLN A 46 6.65 -3.55 5.41
CA GLN A 46 5.96 -4.83 5.47
C GLN A 46 4.55 -4.70 6.05
N LEU A 47 4.37 -3.94 7.13
CA LEU A 47 3.04 -3.67 7.68
C LEU A 47 2.13 -2.98 6.64
N ILE A 48 2.63 -1.97 5.93
CA ILE A 48 1.88 -1.30 4.86
C ILE A 48 1.52 -2.27 3.75
N LEU A 49 2.44 -3.15 3.34
CA LEU A 49 2.20 -4.17 2.33
C LEU A 49 1.09 -5.14 2.75
N GLU A 50 1.11 -5.61 3.99
CA GLU A 50 0.08 -6.50 4.54
C GLU A 50 -1.28 -5.80 4.58
N GLU A 51 -1.33 -4.57 5.10
CA GLU A 51 -2.56 -3.77 5.15
C GLU A 51 -3.13 -3.50 3.75
N LEU A 52 -2.27 -3.11 2.79
CA LEU A 52 -2.67 -2.90 1.40
C LEU A 52 -3.22 -4.18 0.77
N LYS A 53 -2.62 -5.34 1.06
CA LYS A 53 -3.13 -6.64 0.60
C LYS A 53 -4.46 -7.00 1.24
N VAL A 54 -4.64 -6.76 2.54
CA VAL A 54 -5.92 -6.99 3.23
C VAL A 54 -7.01 -6.10 2.66
N ILE A 55 -6.74 -4.81 2.50
CA ILE A 55 -7.65 -3.85 1.88
C ILE A 55 -7.98 -4.30 0.46
N MET A 56 -6.98 -4.58 -0.37
CA MET A 56 -7.19 -5.08 -1.74
C MET A 56 -7.95 -6.40 -1.79
N SER A 57 -7.80 -7.28 -0.79
CA SER A 57 -8.55 -8.54 -0.68
C SER A 57 -10.02 -8.31 -0.34
N VAL A 58 -10.34 -7.28 0.45
CA VAL A 58 -11.72 -6.86 0.73
C VAL A 58 -12.33 -6.18 -0.50
N TYR A 59 -11.54 -5.37 -1.20
CA TYR A 59 -11.95 -4.78 -2.48
C TYR A 59 -12.00 -5.80 -3.61
N GLY A 60 -11.35 -6.96 -3.46
CA GLY A 60 -11.56 -8.29 -4.04
C GLY A 60 -11.61 -8.39 -5.57
N ASP A 61 -12.50 -7.63 -6.19
CA ASP A 61 -12.88 -7.72 -7.59
C ASP A 61 -13.47 -6.40 -8.15
N ASN A 62 -13.71 -5.40 -7.29
CA ASN A 62 -14.33 -4.12 -7.67
C ASN A 62 -13.34 -3.07 -8.18
N CYS A 63 -12.04 -3.38 -8.17
CA CYS A 63 -11.08 -2.60 -8.95
C CYS A 63 -11.21 -2.96 -10.44
N ARG A 64 -12.37 -2.65 -11.02
CA ARG A 64 -12.61 -2.63 -12.46
C ARG A 64 -11.98 -1.35 -12.99
N ILE A 65 -10.79 -1.49 -13.53
CA ILE A 65 -10.27 -0.56 -14.55
C ILE A 65 -11.21 -0.57 -15.74
#